data_AF-A0A2S5GIF9-F1
#
_entry.id   AF-A0A2S5GIF9-F1
#
_cell.length_a   1.000
_cell.length_b   1.000
_cell.length_c   1.000
_cell.angle_alpha   90.00
_cell.angle_beta   90.00
_cell.angle_gamma   90.00
#
_symmetry.space_group_name_H-M   'P 1'
#
loop_
_entity.id
_entity.type
_entity.pdbx_description
1 polymer ?
#
loop_
_entity_poly.entity_id
_entity_poly.type
_entity_poly.pdbx_seq_one_letter_code
_entity_poly.pdbx_strand_id
1 'polypeptide(L)' 'MADLKPCPFCGGLVDLERTIDERSWWGVVCRNTLNLGGTCAVQIRPSTTKEAAIQRWNMRATTDIKEQ' A
#
# COMPACT_ATOMS: atom_id res chain seq x y z
N MET A 1 1.39 10.80 -11.86
CA MET A 1 0.90 9.99 -10.72
C MET A 1 2.02 9.06 -10.35
N ALA A 2 2.55 9.06 -9.13
CA ALA A 2 3.65 8.16 -8.81
C ALA A 2 3.14 6.71 -8.82
N ASP A 3 3.77 5.86 -9.62
CA ASP A 3 3.40 4.47 -9.86
C ASP A 3 3.41 3.65 -8.56
N LEU A 4 2.23 3.26 -8.08
CA LEU A 4 2.08 2.32 -6.99
C LEU A 4 2.31 0.90 -7.52
N LYS A 5 3.18 0.13 -6.88
CA LYS A 5 3.32 -1.30 -7.17
C LYS A 5 1.99 -2.03 -6.88
N PRO A 6 1.59 -3.03 -7.69
CA PRO A 6 0.35 -3.79 -7.49
C PRO A 6 0.35 -4.52 -6.14
N CYS A 7 -0.82 -4.89 -5.63
CA CYS A 7 -0.96 -5.61 -4.37
C CYS A 7 -0.04 -6.85 -4.32
N PRO A 8 0.79 -7.03 -3.28
CA PRO A 8 1.74 -8.14 -3.23
C PRO A 8 1.07 -9.51 -3.05
N PHE A 9 -0.20 -9.56 -2.66
CA PHE A 9 -0.92 -10.82 -2.41
C PHE A 9 -1.78 -11.25 -3.59
N CYS A 10 -2.52 -10.32 -4.20
CA CYS A 10 -3.47 -10.64 -5.28
C CYS A 10 -3.09 -10.05 -6.64
N GLY A 11 -1.98 -9.31 -6.73
CA GLY A 11 -1.57 -8.60 -7.96
C GLY A 11 -2.51 -7.46 -8.39
N GLY A 12 -3.58 -7.20 -7.63
CA GLY A 12 -4.60 -6.22 -7.98
C GLY A 12 -4.15 -4.77 -7.84
N LEU A 13 -5.00 -3.87 -8.36
CA LEU A 13 -4.83 -2.43 -8.21
C LEU A 13 -4.96 -2.02 -6.74
N VAL A 14 -4.25 -0.95 -6.41
CA VAL A 14 -4.23 -0.35 -5.08
C VAL A 14 -4.47 1.15 -5.19
N ASP A 15 -5.11 1.70 -4.18
CA ASP A 15 -5.47 3.11 -4.12
C ASP A 15 -4.76 3.80 -2.95
N LEU A 16 -4.46 5.07 -3.17
CA LEU A 16 -3.95 5.95 -2.13
C LEU A 16 -5.12 6.57 -1.38
N GLU A 17 -5.16 6.38 -0.07
CA GLU A 17 -6.19 6.93 0.81
C GLU A 17 -5.62 7.95 1.80
N ARG A 18 -6.48 8.89 2.19
CA ARG A 18 -6.23 9.88 3.23
C ARG A 18 -7.35 9.79 4.26
N THR A 19 -7.03 9.99 5.53
CA THR A 19 -8.09 10.05 6.54
C THR A 19 -9.02 11.22 6.35
N ILE A 20 -10.27 10.98 6.75
CA ILE A 20 -11.34 11.96 6.79
C ILE A 20 -11.11 12.93 7.97
N ASP A 21 -10.58 12.44 9.08
CA ASP A 21 -10.19 13.27 10.23
C ASP A 21 -8.87 13.99 9.97
N GLU A 22 -8.78 15.23 10.46
CA GLU A 22 -7.74 16.26 10.30
C GLU A 22 -6.28 15.80 10.61
N ARG A 23 -6.09 14.54 11.01
CA ARG A 23 -4.80 13.86 11.20
C ARG A 23 -3.99 13.65 9.92
N SER A 24 -4.48 14.12 8.77
CA SER A 24 -3.76 14.35 7.51
C SER A 24 -2.66 13.32 7.20
N TRP A 25 -2.99 12.03 7.29
CA TRP A 25 -2.05 10.99 6.94
C TRP A 25 -2.51 10.23 5.69
N TRP A 26 -1.51 9.81 4.93
CA TRP A 26 -1.63 9.09 3.68
C TRP A 26 -1.28 7.61 3.90
N GLY A 27 -2.05 6.73 3.26
CA GLY A 27 -1.82 5.29 3.22
C GLY A 27 -2.23 4.70 1.88
N VAL A 28 -1.89 3.43 1.65
CA VAL A 28 -2.22 2.68 0.44
C VAL A 28 -3.04 1.44 0.82
N VAL A 29 -4.11 1.18 0.08
CA VAL A 29 -5.04 0.08 0.33
C VAL A 29 -5.26 -0.76 -0.94
N CYS A 30 -5.40 -2.07 -0.78
CA CYS A 30 -5.91 -2.93 -1.83
C CYS A 30 -7.45 -2.84 -1.89
N ARG A 31 -7.98 -2.37 -3.02
CA ARG A 31 -9.43 -2.32 -3.32
C ARG A 31 -9.87 -3.39 -4.32
N ASN A 32 -9.01 -4.35 -4.63
CA ASN A 32 -9.33 -5.37 -5.60
C ASN A 32 -10.52 -6.24 -5.16
N THR A 33 -11.52 -6.37 -6.03
CA THR A 33 -12.74 -7.15 -5.80
C THR A 33 -12.52 -8.66 -5.92
N LEU A 34 -11.37 -9.10 -6.46
CA LEU A 34 -11.00 -10.53 -6.52
C LEU A 34 -11.01 -11.21 -5.13
N ASN A 35 -10.88 -10.44 -4.05
CA ASN A 35 -10.96 -10.95 -2.69
C ASN A 35 -12.38 -10.82 -2.09
N LEU A 36 -13.42 -10.91 -2.92
CA LEU A 36 -14.84 -10.84 -2.51
C LEU A 36 -15.20 -9.58 -1.70
N GLY A 37 -14.53 -8.46 -1.99
CA GLY A 37 -14.70 -7.19 -1.27
C GLY A 37 -13.82 -7.01 -0.02
N GLY A 38 -12.94 -7.98 0.30
CA GLY A 38 -11.98 -7.87 1.39
C GLY A 38 -10.69 -7.13 1.02
N THR A 39 -10.12 -6.38 1.96
CA THR A 39 -8.82 -5.71 1.78
C THR A 39 -7.66 -6.71 1.98
N CYS A 40 -6.97 -7.08 0.89
CA CYS A 40 -5.82 -8.00 0.96
C CYS A 40 -4.59 -7.40 1.67
N ALA A 41 -4.42 -6.08 1.57
CA ALA A 41 -3.29 -5.36 2.13
C ALA A 41 -3.70 -3.93 2.44
N VAL A 42 -3.25 -3.43 3.59
CA VAL A 42 -3.41 -2.03 3.96
C VAL A 42 -2.12 -1.52 4.60
N GLN A 43 -1.71 -0.32 4.23
CA GLN A 43 -0.60 0.37 4.86
C GLN A 43 -1.11 1.13 6.09
N ILE A 44 -1.02 0.50 7.26
CA ILE A 44 -1.55 1.05 8.53
C ILE A 44 -0.66 2.18 9.08
N ARG A 45 0.59 2.29 8.64
CA ARG A 45 1.52 3.29 9.16
C ARG A 45 1.27 4.65 8.52
N PRO A 46 0.82 5.66 9.28
CA PRO A 46 0.53 6.99 8.74
C PRO A 46 1.80 7.61 8.13
N SER A 47 1.63 8.24 6.97
CA SER A 47 2.65 9.07 6.33
C SER A 47 2.15 10.51 6.24
N THR A 48 2.99 11.47 6.60
CA THR A 48 2.64 12.91 6.57
C THR A 48 2.49 13.46 5.15
N THR A 49 3.08 12.79 4.15
CA THR A 49 2.98 13.16 2.73
C THR A 49 2.56 11.97 1.87
N LYS A 50 1.98 12.27 0.71
CA LYS A 50 1.58 11.29 -0.30
C LYS A 50 2.80 10.50 -0.80
N GLU A 51 3.90 11.20 -1.06
CA GLU A 51 5.13 10.63 -1.60
C GLU A 51 5.75 9.65 -0.63
N ALA A 52 5.72 9.95 0.68
CA ALA A 52 6.22 9.06 1.71
C ALA A 52 5.38 7.78 1.83
N ALA A 53 4.06 7.86 1.64
CA ALA A 53 3.19 6.68 1.60
C ALA A 53 3.53 5.78 0.41
N ILE A 54 3.68 6.38 -0.78
CA ILE A 54 4.02 5.67 -2.03
C ILE A 54 5.40 5.02 -1.93
N GLN A 55 6.41 5.78 -1.49
CA GLN A 55 7.77 5.25 -1.33
C GLN A 55 7.78 4.07 -0.36
N ARG A 56 7.10 4.19 0.78
CA ARG A 56 7.01 3.10 1.76
C ARG A 56 6.27 1.89 1.22
N TRP A 57 5.19 2.08 0.45
CA TRP A 57 4.47 0.97 -0.19
C TRP A 57 5.34 0.24 -1.22
N ASN A 58 6.16 1.00 -1.95
CA ASN A 58 7.06 0.47 -2.98
C ASN A 58 8.35 -0.14 -2.41
N MET A 59 8.75 0.24 -1.19
CA MET A 59 9.81 -0.40 -0.39
C MET A 59 9.28 -1.70 0.22
N ARG A 60 9.25 -2.75 -0.60
CA ARG A 60 8.97 -4.11 -0.13
C ARG A 60 10.29 -4.80 0.19
N ALA A 61 10.31 -5.61 1.25
CA ALA A 61 11.42 -6.52 1.49
C ALA A 61 11.54 -7.44 0.26
N THR A 62 12.66 -7.36 -0.43
CA THR A 62 13.02 -8.37 -1.43
C THR A 62 13.40 -9.61 -0.65
N THR A 63 12.73 -10.73 -0.90
CA THR A 63 13.20 -12.04 -0.44
C THR A 63 14.44 -12.42 -1.25
N ASP A 64 15.56 -11.73 -1.03
CA ASP A 64 16.89 -12.31 -1.27
C ASP A 64 17.23 -13.12 -0.02
N ILE A 65 16.45 -14.18 0.22
CA ILE A 65 16.86 -15.21 1.18
C ILE A 65 17.95 -15.99 0.42
N LYS A 66 19.18 -15.48 0.42
CA LYS A 66 20.32 -16.36 0.22
C LYS A 66 20.33 -17.30 1.42
N GLU A 67 19.98 -18.55 1.16
CA GLU A 67 20.11 -19.65 2.10
C GLU A 67 21.49 -19.54 2.79
N GLN A 68 21.48 -19.40 4.12
CA GLN A 68 22.69 -19.49 4.95
C GLN A 68 22.92 -20.94 5.33
#